data_AF-A0AAU5Y4Q4-F1
#
_entry.id   AF-A0AAU5Y4Q4-F1
#
_cell.length_a   1.000
_cell.length_b   1.000
_cell.length_c   1.000
_cell.angle_alpha   90.00
_cell.angle_beta   90.00
_cell.angle_gamma   90.00
#
_symmetry.space_group_name_H-M   'P 1'
#
loop_
_entity.id
_entity.type
_entity.pdbx_description
1 polymer ?
#
loop_
_entity_poly.entity_id
_entity_poly.type
_entity_poly.pdbx_seq_one_letter_code
_entity_poly.pdbx_strand_id
1 'polypeptide(L)'
;MGGAGFQYDEATLRELMHDWNDLANEFRNDQRRAEQLAQTRGPGLEYASNGNAEQIRNSGRALLETLNERERYCRTMAKKFETALGKYGEVETAHQAEIKQTGGTL
;
A
#
# COMPACT_ATOMS: atom_id res chain seq x y z
N MET A 1 16.88 -28.24 -13.87
CA MET A 1 15.97 -27.86 -12.77
C MET A 1 15.73 -26.37 -12.92
N GLY A 2 14.56 -25.98 -13.45
CA GLY A 2 14.24 -24.58 -13.74
C GLY A 2 13.99 -23.83 -12.44
N GLY A 3 14.82 -22.81 -12.16
CA GLY A 3 14.55 -21.87 -11.08
C GLY A 3 13.16 -21.29 -11.26
N ALA A 4 12.37 -21.28 -10.19
CA ALA A 4 11.05 -20.67 -10.20
C ALA A 4 11.21 -19.18 -10.50
N GLY A 5 11.17 -18.83 -11.78
CA GLY A 5 11.45 -17.49 -12.25
C GLY A 5 10.37 -16.55 -11.75
N PHE A 6 10.78 -15.53 -11.01
CA PHE A 6 9.93 -14.36 -10.81
C PHE A 6 9.61 -13.78 -12.19
N GLN A 7 8.34 -13.43 -12.43
CA GLN A 7 7.94 -12.79 -13.69
C GLN A 7 8.59 -11.41 -13.87
N TYR A 8 8.89 -10.74 -12.75
CA TYR A 8 9.54 -9.44 -12.69
C TYR A 8 10.93 -9.57 -12.09
N ASP A 9 11.85 -8.73 -12.54
CA ASP A 9 13.19 -8.63 -11.95
C ASP A 9 13.15 -7.92 -10.57
N GLU A 10 14.26 -8.00 -9.84
CA GLU A 10 14.38 -7.40 -8.51
C GLU A 10 14.09 -5.89 -8.52
N ALA A 11 14.58 -5.17 -9.55
CA ALA A 11 14.40 -3.73 -9.67
C ALA A 11 12.90 -3.38 -9.79
N THR A 12 12.18 -4.08 -10.66
CA THR A 12 10.74 -3.90 -10.87
C THR A 12 9.94 -4.25 -9.60
N LEU A 13 10.30 -5.35 -8.91
CA LEU A 13 9.64 -5.71 -7.65
C LEU A 13 9.83 -4.63 -6.58
N ARG A 14 11.02 -4.01 -6.53
CA ARG A 14 11.35 -2.92 -5.61
C ARG A 14 10.59 -1.64 -5.95
N GLU A 15 10.54 -1.27 -7.22
CA GLU A 15 9.75 -0.13 -7.70
C GLU A 15 8.27 -0.29 -7.34
N LEU A 16 7.67 -1.43 -7.68
CA LEU A 16 6.27 -1.72 -7.34
C LEU A 16 6.01 -1.67 -5.82
N MET A 17 6.93 -2.20 -5.00
CA MET A 17 6.81 -2.10 -3.54
C MET A 17 6.79 -0.64 -3.06
N HIS A 18 7.62 0.22 -3.65
CA HIS A 18 7.67 1.65 -3.32
C HIS A 18 6.40 2.38 -3.80
N ASP A 19 5.99 2.19 -5.04
CA ASP A 19 4.81 2.82 -5.62
C ASP A 19 3.55 2.53 -4.81
N TRP A 20 3.35 1.27 -4.41
CA TRP A 20 2.22 0.89 -3.56
C TRP A 20 2.30 1.54 -2.17
N ASN A 21 3.50 1.70 -1.61
CA ASN A 21 3.67 2.37 -0.34
C ASN A 21 3.43 3.89 -0.43
N ASP A 22 3.80 4.50 -1.54
CA ASP A 22 3.58 5.93 -1.79
C ASP A 22 2.10 6.22 -2.02
N LEU A 23 1.41 5.40 -2.81
CA LEU A 23 -0.04 5.51 -2.98
C LEU A 23 -0.78 5.31 -1.64
N ALA A 24 -0.32 4.40 -0.77
CA ALA A 24 -0.86 4.26 0.58
C ALA A 24 -0.64 5.53 1.43
N ASN A 25 0.50 6.21 1.28
CA ASN A 25 0.75 7.48 1.96
C ASN A 25 -0.19 8.59 1.47
N GLU A 26 -0.49 8.62 0.18
CA GLU A 26 -1.47 9.55 -0.40
C GLU A 26 -2.87 9.34 0.18
N PHE A 27 -3.36 8.09 0.22
CA PHE A 27 -4.66 7.79 0.84
C PHE A 27 -4.69 8.16 2.32
N ARG A 28 -3.60 7.94 3.06
CA ARG A 28 -3.49 8.39 4.46
C ARG A 28 -3.56 9.91 4.60
N ASN A 29 -2.98 10.65 3.66
CA ASN A 29 -3.10 12.11 3.64
C ASN A 29 -4.53 12.56 3.31
N ASP A 30 -5.22 11.86 2.42
CA ASP A 30 -6.63 12.11 2.11
C ASP A 30 -7.55 11.83 3.30
N GLN A 31 -7.27 10.80 4.11
CA GLN A 31 -8.05 10.50 5.31
C GLN A 31 -8.10 11.72 6.25
N ARG A 32 -6.99 12.42 6.44
CA ARG A 32 -6.94 13.64 7.28
C ARG A 32 -7.85 14.75 6.76
N ARG A 33 -8.04 14.85 5.43
CA ARG A 33 -8.99 15.79 4.83
C ARG A 33 -10.43 15.31 5.00
N ALA A 34 -10.68 14.00 4.81
CA ALA A 34 -12.00 13.42 5.00
C ALA A 34 -12.48 13.52 6.45
N GLU A 35 -11.58 13.45 7.43
CA GLU A 35 -11.89 13.70 8.85
C GLU A 35 -12.49 15.09 9.08
N GLN A 36 -12.01 16.12 8.38
CA GLN A 36 -12.56 17.48 8.48
C GLN A 36 -14.01 17.51 8.00
N LEU A 37 -14.32 16.80 6.90
CA LEU A 37 -15.69 16.66 6.41
C LEU A 37 -16.58 15.91 7.41
N ALA A 38 -16.07 14.81 7.95
CA ALA A 38 -16.76 13.99 8.95
C ALA A 38 -17.07 14.74 10.26
N GLN A 39 -16.37 15.84 10.53
CA GLN A 39 -16.53 16.70 11.71
C GLN A 39 -17.24 18.04 11.42
N THR A 40 -17.76 18.22 10.21
CA THR A 40 -18.41 19.48 9.78
C THR A 40 -19.57 19.86 10.70
N ARG A 41 -19.61 21.13 11.10
CA ARG A 41 -20.69 21.75 11.87
C ARG A 41 -21.55 22.63 10.97
N GLY A 42 -22.83 22.77 11.31
CA GLY A 42 -23.72 23.70 10.62
C GLY A 42 -23.25 25.15 10.81
N PRO A 43 -23.37 26.02 9.78
CA PRO A 43 -22.98 27.42 9.91
C PRO A 43 -23.98 28.24 10.75
N GLY A 44 -25.16 27.69 11.05
CA GLY A 44 -26.20 28.31 11.86
C GLY A 44 -27.03 27.28 12.64
N LEU A 45 -27.95 27.76 13.48
CA LEU A 45 -28.79 26.93 14.37
C LEU A 45 -30.06 26.41 13.69
N GLU A 46 -30.38 26.91 12.50
CA GLU A 46 -31.56 26.53 11.74
C GLU A 46 -31.50 25.09 11.25
N TYR A 47 -32.68 24.49 11.10
CA TYR A 47 -32.85 23.09 10.69
C TYR A 47 -32.09 22.76 9.39
N ALA A 48 -32.14 23.65 8.40
CA ALA A 48 -31.45 23.47 7.12
C ALA A 48 -29.92 23.40 7.27
N SER A 49 -29.35 24.22 8.15
CA SER A 49 -27.91 24.21 8.45
C SER A 49 -27.47 22.92 9.14
N ASN A 50 -28.28 22.41 10.06
CA ASN A 50 -28.01 21.13 10.72
C ASN A 50 -28.14 19.94 9.77
N GLY A 51 -29.18 19.92 8.93
CA GLY A 51 -29.40 18.88 7.92
C GLY A 51 -28.29 18.83 6.87
N ASN A 52 -27.87 19.99 6.34
CA ASN A 52 -26.75 20.05 5.40
C ASN A 52 -25.45 19.57 6.05
N ALA A 53 -25.16 20.00 7.27
CA ALA A 53 -23.98 19.54 7.99
C ALA A 53 -24.02 18.03 8.27
N GLU A 54 -25.20 17.47 8.57
CA GLU A 54 -25.36 16.02 8.72
C GLU A 54 -25.04 15.27 7.44
N GLN A 55 -25.56 15.73 6.29
CA GLN A 55 -25.25 15.12 5.00
C GLN A 55 -23.76 15.16 4.69
N ILE A 56 -23.10 16.31 4.92
CA ILE A 56 -21.65 16.44 4.74
C ILE A 56 -20.89 15.47 5.65
N ARG A 57 -21.28 15.36 6.94
CA ARG A 57 -20.64 14.41 7.86
C ARG A 57 -20.83 12.97 7.39
N ASN A 58 -22.01 12.61 6.89
CA ASN A 58 -22.30 11.27 6.39
C ASN A 58 -21.41 10.93 5.18
N SER A 59 -21.29 11.86 4.22
CA SER A 59 -20.37 11.73 3.09
C SER A 59 -18.91 11.65 3.54
N GLY A 60 -18.49 12.46 4.51
CA GLY A 60 -17.14 12.42 5.08
C GLY A 60 -16.80 11.07 5.71
N ARG A 61 -17.75 10.46 6.45
CA ARG A 61 -17.56 9.13 7.04
C ARG A 61 -17.43 8.04 5.97
N ALA A 62 -18.29 8.04 4.96
CA ALA A 62 -18.22 7.07 3.86
C ALA A 62 -16.90 7.20 3.06
N LEU A 63 -16.44 8.43 2.82
CA LEU A 63 -15.16 8.69 2.19
C LEU A 63 -14.00 8.17 3.05
N LEU A 64 -14.02 8.46 4.37
CA LEU A 64 -12.98 8.02 5.29
C LEU A 64 -12.88 6.48 5.36
N GLU A 65 -14.01 5.78 5.39
CA GLU A 65 -14.06 4.32 5.34
C GLU A 65 -13.40 3.78 4.08
N THR A 66 -13.79 4.32 2.92
CA THR A 66 -13.23 3.94 1.62
C THR A 66 -11.70 4.17 1.58
N LEU A 67 -11.23 5.35 2.03
CA LEU A 67 -9.80 5.68 2.00
C LEU A 67 -8.98 4.77 2.93
N ASN A 68 -9.53 4.35 4.06
CA ASN A 68 -8.90 3.38 4.95
C ASN A 68 -8.76 2.00 4.28
N GLU A 69 -9.79 1.54 3.59
CA GLU A 69 -9.73 0.27 2.85
C GLU A 69 -8.69 0.32 1.73
N ARG A 70 -8.61 1.45 1.00
CA ARG A 70 -7.63 1.64 -0.06
C ARG A 70 -6.20 1.71 0.45
N GLU A 71 -5.93 2.42 1.55
CA GLU A 71 -4.60 2.40 2.20
C GLU A 71 -4.21 0.96 2.57
N ARG A 72 -5.11 0.23 3.25
CA ARG A 72 -4.84 -1.15 3.68
C ARG A 72 -4.54 -2.08 2.50
N TYR A 73 -5.30 -1.94 1.42
CA TYR A 73 -5.07 -2.72 0.20
C TYR A 73 -3.68 -2.43 -0.39
N CYS A 74 -3.30 -1.16 -0.50
CA CYS A 74 -2.00 -0.75 -1.02
C CYS A 74 -0.85 -1.31 -0.16
N ARG A 75 -0.95 -1.21 1.17
CA ARG A 75 0.03 -1.82 2.09
C ARG A 75 0.11 -3.34 1.93
N THR A 76 -1.02 -4.00 1.70
CA THR A 76 -1.05 -5.45 1.45
C THR A 76 -0.31 -5.80 0.16
N MET A 77 -0.48 -5.00 -0.89
CA MET A 77 0.23 -5.20 -2.15
C MET A 77 1.73 -4.94 -2.00
N ALA A 78 2.13 -3.83 -1.38
CA ALA A 78 3.53 -3.55 -1.07
C ALA A 78 4.20 -4.72 -0.30
N LYS A 79 3.51 -5.28 0.70
CA LYS A 79 4.02 -6.43 1.47
C LYS A 79 4.24 -7.68 0.63
N LYS A 80 3.40 -7.93 -0.39
CA LYS A 80 3.58 -9.05 -1.32
C LYS A 80 4.85 -8.89 -2.16
N PHE A 81 5.12 -7.69 -2.65
CA PHE A 81 6.34 -7.39 -3.41
C PHE A 81 7.59 -7.45 -2.52
N GLU A 82 7.53 -6.92 -1.30
CA GLU A 82 8.61 -7.07 -0.30
C GLU A 82 8.91 -8.56 -0.03
N THR A 83 7.88 -9.39 0.11
CA THR A 83 8.05 -10.84 0.29
C THR A 83 8.68 -11.51 -0.92
N ALA A 84 8.31 -11.09 -2.14
CA ALA A 84 8.93 -11.59 -3.37
C ALA A 84 10.40 -11.21 -3.46
N LEU A 85 10.77 -9.97 -3.10
CA LEU A 85 12.16 -9.50 -3.02
C LEU A 85 13.00 -10.33 -2.05
N GLY A 86 12.46 -10.64 -0.86
CA GLY A 86 13.15 -11.49 0.11
C GLY A 86 13.49 -12.87 -0.48
N LYS A 87 12.53 -13.50 -1.15
CA LYS A 87 12.73 -14.79 -1.83
C LYS A 87 13.71 -14.69 -2.99
N TYR A 88 13.71 -13.58 -3.73
CA TYR A 88 14.67 -13.33 -4.80
C TYR A 88 16.11 -13.34 -4.27
N GLY A 89 16.36 -12.64 -3.15
CA GLY A 89 17.69 -12.61 -2.52
C GLY A 89 18.14 -13.97 -1.96
N GLU A 90 17.22 -14.77 -1.42
CA GLU A 90 17.51 -16.14 -0.96
C GLU A 90 17.96 -17.05 -2.12
N VAL A 91 17.27 -16.98 -3.26
CA VAL A 91 17.61 -17.76 -4.47
C VAL A 91 18.99 -17.36 -5.01
N GLU A 92 19.26 -16.06 -5.10
CA GLU A 92 20.57 -15.56 -5.56
C GLU A 92 21.71 -16.02 -4.63
N THR A 93 21.49 -15.96 -3.32
CA THR A 93 22.47 -16.42 -2.33
C THR A 93 22.75 -17.93 -2.46
N ALA A 94 21.70 -18.73 -2.67
CA ALA A 94 21.83 -20.17 -2.87
C ALA A 94 22.63 -20.49 -4.14
N HIS A 95 22.36 -19.81 -5.25
CA HIS A 95 23.12 -19.99 -6.50
C HIS A 95 24.58 -19.59 -6.35
N GLN A 96 24.89 -18.50 -5.65
CA GLN A 96 26.28 -18.11 -5.38
C GLN A 96 27.02 -19.14 -4.52
N ALA A 97 26.35 -19.76 -3.56
CA ALA A 97 26.93 -20.84 -2.74
C ALA A 97 27.22 -22.10 -3.58
N GLU A 98 26.29 -22.50 -4.45
CA GLU A 98 26.46 -23.64 -5.37
C GLU A 98 27.62 -23.43 -6.36
N ILE A 99 27.74 -22.22 -6.93
CA ILE A 99 28.85 -21.87 -7.84
C ILE A 99 30.19 -21.96 -7.11
N LYS A 100 30.30 -21.41 -5.90
CA LYS A 100 31.54 -21.49 -5.10
C LYS A 100 31.93 -22.94 -4.78
N GLN A 101 30.95 -23.78 -4.44
CA GLN A 101 31.20 -25.19 -4.13
C GLN A 101 31.67 -25.97 -5.38
N THR A 102 31.08 -25.69 -6.54
CA THR A 102 31.42 -26.38 -7.79
C THR A 102 32.73 -25.87 -8.40
N GLY A 103 32.99 -24.56 -8.33
CA GLY A 103 34.21 -23.93 -8.86
C GLY A 103 35.47 -24.15 -8.03
N GLY A 104 35.35 -24.61 -6.78
CA GLY A 104 36.49 -24.98 -5.92
C GLY A 104 37.00 -26.41 -6.11
N THR A 105 36.43 -27.18 -7.05
CA THR A 105 36.74 -28.61 -7.26
C THR A 105 37.51 -28.88 -8.57
N LEU A 106 38.23 -27.88 -9.11
CA LEU A 106 39.05 -28.02 -10.34
C LEU A 106 40.54 -27.84 -10.04
#